data_AF-A0A925X3Y7-F1
#
_entry.id   AF-A0A925X3Y7-F1
#
_cell.length_a   1.000
_cell.length_b   1.000
_cell.length_c   1.000
_cell.angle_alpha   90.00
_cell.angle_beta   90.00
_cell.angle_gamma   90.00
#
_symmetry.space_group_name_H-M   'P 1'
#
loop_
_entity.id
_entity.type
_entity.pdbx_description
1 polymer ?
#
loop_
_entity_poly.entity_id
_entity_poly.type
_entity_poly.pdbx_seq_one_letter_code
_entity_poly.pdbx_strand_id
1 'polypeptide(L)'
;MTLLARSLKIGAIGVICAGIVGCESKAGSGALIGGGTGALVGGVIGNNSHGRTAEGALIGGAIGAIGGGLVGHGMDEKDKKAEQRDYERDYDRRNGAQPQWRESSGGITKSEVITWTDQGVRDDIIIDRIDRSGIVFRLSAADQNDLRDHGVSESVIRAMKDTARR
;
A
#
# COMPACT_ATOMS: atom_id res chain seq x y z
N MET A 1 25.16 -35.51 43.50
CA MET A 1 24.39 -35.81 42.26
C MET A 1 23.11 -34.95 42.12
N THR A 2 23.08 -33.72 42.64
CA THR A 2 21.90 -32.81 42.57
C THR A 2 22.14 -31.57 41.70
N LEU A 3 23.37 -31.36 41.23
CA LEU A 3 23.75 -30.19 40.43
C LEU A 3 23.44 -30.35 38.93
N LEU A 4 23.55 -31.57 38.38
CA LEU A 4 23.24 -31.86 36.96
C LEU A 4 21.75 -31.68 36.62
N ALA A 5 20.84 -31.89 37.59
CA ALA A 5 19.40 -31.74 37.38
C ALA A 5 18.92 -30.28 37.35
N ARG A 6 19.74 -29.32 37.85
CA ARG A 6 19.42 -27.88 37.78
C ARG A 6 19.87 -27.27 36.46
N SER A 7 20.98 -27.73 35.89
CA SER A 7 21.49 -27.28 34.59
C SER A 7 20.60 -27.70 33.41
N LEU A 8 19.90 -28.84 33.52
CA LEU A 8 18.95 -29.31 32.51
C LEU A 8 17.70 -28.42 32.39
N LYS A 9 17.27 -27.80 33.50
CA LYS A 9 16.11 -26.90 33.52
C LYS A 9 16.40 -25.54 32.85
N ILE A 10 17.67 -25.11 32.88
CA ILE A 10 18.10 -23.85 32.28
C ILE A 10 18.46 -24.07 30.80
N GLY A 11 19.00 -25.25 30.45
CA GLY A 11 19.27 -25.63 29.06
C GLY A 11 18.03 -25.73 28.16
N ALA A 12 16.86 -26.06 28.73
CA ALA A 12 15.59 -26.14 28.00
C ALA A 12 15.02 -24.76 27.59
N ILE A 13 15.41 -23.69 28.28
CA ILE A 13 15.00 -22.32 27.92
C ILE A 13 15.86 -21.77 26.78
N GLY A 14 17.14 -22.16 26.70
CA GLY A 14 18.07 -21.69 25.67
C GLY A 14 17.82 -22.24 24.25
N VAL A 15 17.22 -23.43 24.13
CA VAL A 15 16.93 -24.05 22.82
C VAL A 15 15.67 -23.47 22.14
N ILE A 16 14.81 -22.77 22.90
CA ILE A 16 13.62 -22.10 22.36
C ILE A 16 14.00 -20.88 21.48
N CYS A 17 15.19 -20.31 21.65
CA CYS A 17 15.65 -19.18 20.85
C CYS A 17 16.32 -19.56 19.52
N ALA A 18 16.66 -20.84 19.30
CA ALA A 18 17.49 -21.25 18.15
C ALA A 18 16.70 -21.57 16.86
N GLY A 19 15.36 -21.63 16.92
CA GLY A 19 14.51 -21.99 15.77
C GLY A 19 13.95 -20.81 14.95
N ILE A 20 14.13 -19.57 15.40
CA ILE A 20 13.42 -18.39 14.85
C ILE A 20 14.10 -17.83 13.57
N VAL A 21 15.08 -18.55 13.00
CA VAL A 21 15.84 -18.12 11.81
C VAL A 21 15.57 -19.06 10.64
N GLY A 22 14.30 -19.30 10.34
CA GLY A 22 13.86 -19.85 9.08
C GLY A 22 12.80 -18.93 8.49
N CYS A 23 12.77 -18.73 7.18
CA CYS A 23 11.58 -18.21 6.49
C CYS A 23 10.41 -19.17 6.76
N GLU A 24 9.73 -19.01 7.90
CA GLU A 24 8.68 -19.92 8.34
C GLU A 24 7.34 -19.24 8.08
N SER A 25 6.46 -19.92 7.33
CA SER A 25 5.09 -19.47 7.10
C SER A 25 4.37 -19.28 8.43
N LYS A 26 3.32 -18.44 8.47
CA LYS A 26 2.53 -18.27 9.70
C LYS A 26 1.93 -19.58 10.19
N ALA A 27 1.71 -20.53 9.28
CA ALA A 27 1.33 -21.91 9.59
C ALA A 27 2.41 -22.64 10.41
N GLY A 28 3.68 -22.56 10.02
CA GLY A 28 4.77 -23.18 10.78
C GLY A 28 4.91 -22.57 12.18
N SER A 29 4.89 -21.24 12.28
CA SER A 29 5.01 -20.57 13.58
C SER A 29 3.79 -20.80 14.46
N GLY A 30 2.59 -20.85 13.89
CA GLY A 30 1.37 -21.22 14.60
C GLY A 30 1.42 -22.66 15.11
N ALA A 31 1.90 -23.61 14.29
CA ALA A 31 2.07 -25.00 14.68
C ALA A 31 3.14 -25.17 15.77
N LEU A 32 4.25 -24.42 15.68
CA LEU A 32 5.32 -24.46 16.68
C LEU A 32 4.85 -23.90 18.02
N ILE A 33 4.20 -22.73 18.02
CA ILE A 33 3.68 -22.10 19.24
C ILE A 33 2.56 -22.94 19.84
N GLY A 34 1.61 -23.38 19.01
CA GLY A 34 0.49 -24.21 19.44
C GLY A 34 0.95 -25.56 19.95
N GLY A 35 1.88 -26.21 19.26
CA GLY A 35 2.44 -27.51 19.64
C GLY A 35 3.33 -27.44 20.88
N GLY A 36 4.19 -26.43 20.98
CA GLY A 36 5.00 -26.20 22.18
C GLY A 36 4.14 -25.93 23.41
N THR A 37 3.16 -25.02 23.28
CA THR A 37 2.25 -24.67 24.39
C THR A 37 1.37 -25.86 24.77
N GLY A 38 0.81 -26.56 23.77
CA GLY A 38 -0.03 -27.74 23.98
C GLY A 38 0.73 -28.90 24.62
N ALA A 39 1.99 -29.10 24.27
CA ALA A 39 2.84 -30.13 24.88
C ALA A 39 3.16 -29.83 26.33
N LEU A 40 3.40 -28.56 26.68
CA LEU A 40 3.64 -28.15 28.06
C LEU A 40 2.39 -28.39 28.92
N VAL A 41 1.23 -27.91 28.47
CA VAL A 41 -0.04 -28.06 29.19
C VAL A 41 -0.43 -29.54 29.29
N GLY A 42 -0.38 -30.26 28.18
CA GLY A 42 -0.70 -31.68 28.13
C GLY A 42 0.25 -32.52 29.00
N GLY A 43 1.53 -32.18 29.06
CA GLY A 43 2.50 -32.85 29.91
C GLY A 43 2.22 -32.66 31.41
N VAL A 44 1.85 -31.44 31.83
CA VAL A 44 1.45 -31.17 33.22
C VAL A 44 0.19 -31.95 33.59
N ILE A 45 -0.82 -31.96 32.72
CA ILE A 45 -2.07 -32.70 32.95
C ILE A 45 -1.81 -34.21 33.00
N GLY A 46 -1.03 -34.74 32.05
CA GLY A 46 -0.64 -36.14 32.02
C GLY A 46 0.15 -36.57 33.25
N ASN A 47 1.03 -35.72 33.76
CA ASN A 47 1.77 -35.97 35.00
C ASN A 47 0.82 -36.14 36.20
N ASN A 48 -0.22 -35.31 36.30
CA ASN A 48 -1.19 -35.36 37.39
C ASN A 48 -2.13 -36.57 37.29
N SER A 49 -2.32 -37.11 36.09
CA SER A 49 -3.16 -38.28 35.81
C SER A 49 -2.31 -39.55 35.67
N HIS A 50 -1.62 -39.95 36.74
CA HIS A 50 -0.81 -41.19 36.83
C HIS A 50 0.61 -41.12 36.23
N GLY A 51 1.26 -39.95 36.22
CA GLY A 51 2.66 -39.83 35.80
C GLY A 51 2.89 -39.96 34.29
N ARG A 52 1.85 -39.69 33.49
CA ARG A 52 1.82 -39.83 32.02
C ARG A 52 2.24 -38.53 31.31
N THR A 53 3.33 -37.92 31.74
CA THR A 53 3.83 -36.64 31.22
C THR A 53 4.14 -36.70 29.73
N ALA A 54 4.80 -37.76 29.28
CA ALA A 54 5.16 -37.93 27.86
C ALA A 54 3.93 -38.11 26.96
N GLU A 55 2.98 -38.94 27.40
CA GLU A 55 1.71 -39.19 26.68
C GLU A 55 0.88 -37.91 26.59
N GLY A 56 0.73 -37.20 27.72
CA GLY A 56 0.01 -35.93 27.75
C GLY A 56 0.68 -34.85 26.88
N ALA A 57 2.02 -34.77 26.90
CA ALA A 57 2.76 -33.80 26.09
C ALA A 57 2.68 -34.11 24.59
N LEU A 58 2.73 -35.38 24.20
CA LEU A 58 2.57 -35.79 22.80
C LEU A 58 1.17 -35.46 22.27
N ILE A 59 0.13 -35.79 23.05
CA ILE A 59 -1.26 -35.54 22.65
C ILE A 59 -1.53 -34.03 22.59
N GLY A 60 -1.17 -33.29 23.65
CA GLY A 60 -1.36 -31.85 23.69
C GLY A 60 -0.54 -31.12 22.62
N GLY A 61 0.67 -31.59 22.35
CA GLY A 61 1.53 -31.02 21.31
C GLY A 61 1.02 -31.29 19.90
N ALA A 62 0.52 -32.50 19.61
CA ALA A 62 -0.05 -32.83 18.31
C ALA A 62 -1.33 -32.02 18.03
N ILE A 63 -2.24 -31.94 18.99
CA ILE A 63 -3.49 -31.16 18.86
C ILE A 63 -3.16 -29.67 18.71
N GLY A 64 -2.25 -29.15 19.54
CA GLY A 64 -1.82 -27.76 19.50
C GLY A 64 -1.11 -27.39 18.19
N ALA A 65 -0.29 -28.29 17.64
CA ALA A 65 0.41 -28.06 16.38
C ALA A 65 -0.54 -28.06 15.18
N ILE A 66 -1.50 -28.98 15.13
CA ILE A 66 -2.52 -29.01 14.08
C ILE A 66 -3.39 -27.76 14.16
N GLY A 67 -3.92 -27.44 15.35
CA GLY A 67 -4.78 -26.26 15.54
C GLY A 67 -4.06 -24.95 15.23
N GLY A 68 -2.85 -24.78 15.75
CA GLY A 68 -2.02 -23.61 15.49
C GLY A 68 -1.59 -23.49 14.03
N GLY A 69 -1.29 -24.61 13.37
CA GLY A 69 -0.93 -24.66 11.96
C GLY A 69 -2.05 -24.24 11.02
N LEU A 70 -3.29 -24.69 11.29
CA LEU A 70 -4.47 -24.31 10.52
C LEU A 70 -4.78 -22.81 10.65
N VAL A 71 -4.71 -22.27 11.88
CA VAL A 71 -4.93 -20.84 12.13
C VAL A 71 -3.86 -20.01 11.43
N GLY A 72 -2.59 -20.43 11.51
CA GLY A 72 -1.49 -19.78 10.83
C GLY A 72 -1.63 -19.82 9.30
N HIS A 73 -2.06 -20.94 8.73
CA HIS A 73 -2.31 -21.07 7.28
C HIS A 73 -3.39 -20.09 6.80
N GLY A 74 -4.47 -19.93 7.56
CA GLY A 74 -5.52 -18.96 7.25
C GLY A 74 -5.06 -17.50 7.36
N MET A 75 -4.06 -17.19 8.19
CA MET A 75 -3.45 -15.86 8.25
C MET A 75 -2.53 -15.59 7.06
N ASP A 76 -1.80 -16.60 6.59
CA ASP A 76 -0.92 -16.52 5.41
C ASP A 76 -1.71 -16.08 4.15
N GLU A 77 -2.94 -16.58 3.98
CA GLU A 77 -3.82 -16.18 2.87
C GLU A 77 -4.38 -14.75 3.03
N LYS A 78 -4.63 -14.32 4.26
CA LYS A 78 -5.13 -12.96 4.55
C LYS A 78 -4.05 -11.93 4.29
N ASP A 79 -2.82 -12.23 4.66
CA ASP A 79 -1.67 -11.37 4.42
C ASP A 79 -1.40 -11.19 2.93
N LYS A 80 -1.43 -12.28 2.14
CA LYS A 80 -1.29 -12.18 0.67
C LYS A 80 -2.34 -11.27 0.04
N LYS A 81 -3.57 -11.30 0.54
CA LYS A 81 -4.66 -10.40 0.09
C LYS A 81 -4.49 -8.97 0.59
N ALA A 82 -3.93 -8.77 1.77
CA ALA A 82 -3.63 -7.45 2.31
C ALA A 82 -2.48 -6.80 1.54
N GLU A 83 -1.42 -7.55 1.25
CA GLU A 83 -0.28 -7.11 0.45
C GLU A 83 -0.70 -6.69 -0.97
N GLN A 84 -1.58 -7.47 -1.62
CA GLN A 84 -2.14 -7.08 -2.93
C GLN A 84 -2.93 -5.77 -2.86
N ARG A 85 -3.73 -5.56 -1.81
CA ARG A 85 -4.48 -4.31 -1.61
C ARG A 85 -3.57 -3.13 -1.34
N ASP A 86 -2.49 -3.34 -0.58
CA ASP A 86 -1.51 -2.29 -0.29
C ASP A 86 -0.70 -1.94 -1.55
N TYR A 87 -0.38 -2.92 -2.39
CA TYR A 87 0.27 -2.70 -3.68
C TYR A 87 -0.62 -1.89 -4.62
N GLU A 88 -1.91 -2.24 -4.72
CA GLU A 88 -2.89 -1.50 -5.52
C GLU A 88 -3.11 -0.08 -4.96
N ARG A 89 -3.16 0.09 -3.63
CA ARG A 89 -3.25 1.40 -2.98
C ARG A 89 -2.02 2.27 -3.23
N ASP A 90 -0.82 1.70 -3.28
CA ASP A 90 0.40 2.46 -3.60
C ASP A 90 0.49 2.76 -5.10
N TYR A 91 0.04 1.85 -5.96
CA TYR A 91 -0.11 2.08 -7.40
C TYR A 91 -1.10 3.21 -7.67
N ASP A 92 -2.26 3.21 -7.02
CA ASP A 92 -3.25 4.30 -7.09
C ASP A 92 -2.74 5.59 -6.44
N ARG A 93 -1.91 5.54 -5.39
CA ARG A 93 -1.31 6.76 -4.82
C ARG A 93 -0.25 7.36 -5.74
N ARG A 94 0.54 6.53 -6.43
CA ARG A 94 1.59 6.97 -7.36
C ARG A 94 1.06 7.35 -8.74
N ASN A 95 0.07 6.62 -9.27
CA ASN A 95 -0.56 6.90 -10.57
C ASN A 95 -1.83 7.76 -10.45
N GLY A 96 -2.48 7.77 -9.30
CA GLY A 96 -3.50 8.77 -8.91
C GLY A 96 -2.88 10.06 -8.39
N ALA A 97 -1.56 10.22 -8.46
CA ALA A 97 -0.98 11.51 -8.79
C ALA A 97 -1.41 11.88 -10.22
N GLN A 98 -2.70 12.17 -10.39
CA GLN A 98 -3.08 13.16 -11.39
C GLN A 98 -2.15 14.35 -11.15
N PRO A 99 -1.47 14.87 -12.18
CA PRO A 99 -0.83 16.16 -12.09
C PRO A 99 -1.86 17.10 -11.48
N GLN A 100 -1.50 17.73 -10.37
CA GLN A 100 -2.35 18.64 -9.61
C GLN A 100 -2.57 19.93 -10.43
N TRP A 101 -3.20 19.82 -11.59
CA TRP A 101 -4.12 20.82 -12.09
C TRP A 101 -5.41 20.65 -11.27
N ARG A 102 -5.30 20.79 -9.93
CA ARG A 102 -6.45 21.17 -9.11
C ARG A 102 -6.98 22.40 -9.81
N GLU A 103 -8.10 22.22 -10.51
CA GLU A 103 -9.31 22.95 -10.18
C GLU A 103 -9.01 24.39 -9.73
N SER A 104 -8.27 25.10 -10.57
CA SER A 104 -8.37 26.54 -10.67
C SER A 104 -9.64 26.72 -11.46
N SER A 105 -10.77 26.61 -10.77
CA SER A 105 -12.08 27.04 -11.25
C SER A 105 -12.13 28.57 -11.28
N GLY A 106 -11.11 29.19 -11.87
CA GLY A 106 -11.27 30.39 -12.65
C GLY A 106 -11.28 29.88 -14.08
N GLY A 107 -12.41 29.96 -14.78
CA GLY A 107 -12.46 29.57 -16.19
C GLY A 107 -11.29 30.18 -16.95
N ILE A 108 -10.74 29.46 -17.94
CA ILE A 108 -9.54 29.89 -18.68
C ILE A 108 -9.66 31.38 -19.02
N THR A 109 -8.74 32.17 -18.47
CA THR A 109 -8.70 33.62 -18.69
C THR A 109 -7.63 33.98 -19.70
N LYS A 110 -7.68 35.20 -20.25
CA LYS A 110 -6.60 35.74 -21.09
C LYS A 110 -5.23 35.64 -20.40
N SER A 111 -5.19 35.93 -19.10
CA SER A 111 -3.98 35.87 -18.28
C SER A 111 -3.40 34.46 -18.18
N GLU A 112 -4.25 33.44 -18.20
CA GLU A 112 -3.83 32.05 -18.11
C GLU A 112 -3.24 31.56 -19.43
N VAL A 113 -3.77 32.02 -20.57
CA VAL A 113 -3.18 31.79 -21.89
C VAL A 113 -1.81 32.46 -22.01
N ILE A 114 -1.66 33.69 -21.51
CA ILE A 114 -0.36 34.38 -21.42
C ILE A 114 0.60 33.58 -20.54
N THR A 115 0.14 33.13 -19.37
CA THR A 115 0.97 32.33 -18.45
C THR A 115 1.49 31.04 -19.10
N TRP A 116 0.65 30.32 -19.86
CA TRP A 116 1.10 29.11 -20.57
C TRP A 116 2.09 29.42 -21.68
N THR A 117 1.92 30.56 -22.35
CA THR A 117 2.84 31.04 -23.36
C THR A 117 4.20 31.37 -22.76
N ASP A 118 4.23 32.12 -21.66
CA ASP A 118 5.46 32.45 -20.92
C ASP A 118 6.17 31.20 -20.38
N GLN A 119 5.40 30.18 -20.00
CA GLN A 119 5.92 28.88 -19.56
C GLN A 119 6.47 28.02 -20.71
N GLY A 120 6.35 28.48 -21.97
CA GLY A 120 6.78 27.73 -23.15
C GLY A 120 5.92 26.50 -23.44
N VAL A 121 4.66 26.49 -22.98
CA VAL A 121 3.70 25.45 -23.34
C VAL A 121 3.44 25.54 -24.85
N ARG A 122 3.41 24.40 -25.53
CA ARG A 122 3.23 24.38 -26.99
C ARG A 122 1.84 24.87 -27.39
N ASP A 123 1.77 25.60 -28.50
CA ASP A 123 0.54 26.12 -29.10
C ASP A 123 -0.58 25.07 -29.22
N ASP A 124 -0.26 23.85 -29.66
CA ASP A 124 -1.25 22.79 -29.87
C ASP A 124 -1.92 22.35 -28.55
N ILE A 125 -1.17 22.37 -27.45
CA ILE A 125 -1.67 22.06 -26.11
C ILE A 125 -2.52 23.22 -25.58
N ILE A 126 -2.10 24.47 -25.83
CA ILE A 126 -2.87 25.67 -25.45
C ILE A 126 -4.22 25.68 -26.19
N ILE A 127 -4.21 25.40 -27.50
CA ILE A 127 -5.41 25.32 -28.34
C ILE A 127 -6.34 24.19 -27.87
N ASP A 128 -5.83 22.99 -27.64
CA ASP A 128 -6.62 21.85 -27.13
C ASP A 128 -7.29 22.20 -25.79
N ARG A 129 -6.57 22.89 -24.91
CA ARG A 129 -7.11 23.30 -23.61
C ARG A 129 -8.19 24.37 -23.73
N ILE A 130 -8.02 25.36 -24.61
CA ILE A 130 -9.06 26.36 -24.95
C ILE A 130 -10.30 25.65 -25.49
N ASP A 131 -10.11 24.70 -26.42
CA ASP A 131 -11.19 23.94 -27.08
C ASP A 131 -12.04 23.15 -26.09
N ARG A 132 -11.39 22.43 -25.16
CA ARG A 132 -12.06 21.61 -24.16
C ARG A 132 -12.70 22.39 -23.02
N SER A 133 -12.29 23.66 -22.82
CA SER A 133 -12.74 24.45 -21.67
C SER A 133 -14.21 24.88 -21.72
N GLY A 134 -14.79 24.95 -22.93
CA GLY A 134 -16.13 25.49 -23.14
C GLY A 134 -16.27 26.99 -22.85
N ILE A 135 -15.17 27.72 -22.61
CA ILE A 135 -15.17 29.16 -22.37
C ILE A 135 -15.27 29.92 -23.70
N VAL A 136 -16.19 30.88 -23.76
CA VAL A 136 -16.33 31.78 -24.90
C VAL A 136 -15.51 33.05 -24.66
N PHE A 137 -14.44 33.23 -25.44
CA PHE A 137 -13.59 34.42 -25.38
C PHE A 137 -14.12 35.52 -26.29
N ARG A 138 -14.47 36.67 -25.71
CA ARG A 138 -14.76 37.90 -26.46
C ARG A 138 -13.52 38.78 -26.48
N LEU A 139 -12.70 38.63 -27.51
CA LEU A 139 -11.48 39.42 -27.67
C LEU A 139 -11.75 40.71 -28.45
N SER A 140 -11.45 41.85 -27.86
CA SER A 140 -11.37 43.14 -28.57
C SER A 140 -10.08 43.22 -29.41
N ALA A 141 -9.92 44.29 -30.19
CA ALA A 141 -8.66 44.56 -30.91
C ALA A 141 -7.50 44.83 -29.93
N ALA A 142 -7.77 45.53 -28.82
CA ALA A 142 -6.79 45.79 -27.78
C ALA A 142 -6.32 44.48 -27.11
N ASP A 143 -7.24 43.56 -26.83
CA ASP A 143 -6.91 42.27 -26.24
C ASP A 143 -6.04 41.40 -27.15
N GLN A 144 -6.27 41.47 -28.47
CA GLN A 144 -5.46 40.75 -29.44
C GLN A 144 -4.04 41.29 -29.50
N ASN A 145 -3.87 42.61 -29.38
CA ASN A 145 -2.55 43.22 -29.34
C ASN A 145 -1.83 42.88 -28.03
N ASP A 146 -2.53 42.97 -26.90
CA ASP A 146 -2.00 42.57 -25.58
C ASP A 146 -1.49 41.12 -25.59
N LEU A 147 -2.25 40.19 -26.18
CA LEU A 147 -1.81 38.80 -26.33
C LEU A 147 -0.56 38.67 -27.21
N ARG A 148 -0.48 39.38 -28.34
CA ARG A 148 0.70 39.38 -29.23
C ARG A 148 1.94 39.95 -28.54
N ASP A 149 1.77 41.01 -27.76
CA ASP A 149 2.85 41.67 -27.04
C ASP A 149 3.45 40.74 -25.96
N HIS A 150 2.64 39.83 -25.41
CA HIS A 150 3.07 38.75 -24.51
C HIS A 150 3.51 37.47 -25.25
N GLY A 151 3.75 37.54 -26.55
CA GLY A 151 4.28 36.41 -27.33
C GLY A 151 3.28 35.30 -27.65
N VAL A 152 1.98 35.50 -27.41
CA VAL A 152 0.95 34.52 -27.74
C VAL A 152 0.83 34.43 -29.27
N SER A 153 0.88 33.20 -29.78
CA SER A 153 0.88 32.92 -31.22
C SER A 153 -0.47 33.20 -31.89
N GLU A 154 -0.42 33.48 -33.20
CA GLU A 154 -1.62 33.73 -34.02
C GLU A 154 -2.59 32.56 -34.06
N SER A 155 -2.07 31.34 -34.00
CA SER A 155 -2.84 30.09 -33.95
C SER A 155 -3.69 30.04 -32.68
N VAL A 156 -3.10 30.35 -31.53
CA VAL A 156 -3.77 30.41 -30.23
C VAL A 156 -4.79 31.55 -30.18
N ILE A 157 -4.44 32.76 -30.61
CA ILE A 157 -5.36 33.90 -30.66
C ILE A 157 -6.58 33.59 -31.55
N ARG A 158 -6.36 32.93 -32.69
CA ARG A 158 -7.45 32.50 -33.59
C ARG A 158 -8.36 31.48 -32.90
N ALA A 159 -7.81 30.48 -32.24
CA ALA A 159 -8.57 29.47 -31.50
C ALA A 159 -9.44 30.12 -30.40
N MET A 160 -8.89 31.11 -29.67
CA MET A 160 -9.66 31.88 -28.70
C MET A 160 -10.84 32.60 -29.36
N LYS A 161 -10.63 33.29 -30.48
CA LYS A 161 -11.72 33.98 -31.21
C LYS A 161 -12.79 33.03 -31.74
N ASP A 162 -12.38 31.84 -32.15
CA ASP A 162 -13.28 30.83 -32.71
C ASP A 162 -14.25 30.28 -31.68
N THR A 163 -13.92 30.31 -30.38
CA THR A 163 -14.87 29.92 -29.32
C THR A 163 -16.15 30.75 -29.33
N ALA A 164 -16.11 32.03 -29.74
CA ALA A 164 -17.29 32.89 -29.84
C ALA A 164 -18.08 32.75 -31.14
N ARG A 165 -17.57 31.96 -32.10
CA ARG A 165 -18.19 31.74 -33.41
C ARG A 165 -18.83 30.36 -33.54
N ARG A 166 -18.71 29.52 -32.51
CA ARG A 166 -19.35 28.21 -32.40
C ARG A 166 -20.76 28.37 -31.86
#